data_AF-A0A7W8JFI8-F1
#
_entry.id   AF-A0A7W8JFI8-F1
#
_cell.length_a   1.000
_cell.length_b   1.000
_cell.length_c   1.000
_cell.angle_alpha   90.00
_cell.angle_beta   90.00
_cell.angle_gamma   90.00
#
_symmetry.space_group_name_H-M   'P 1'
#
loop_
_entity.id
_entity.type
_entity.pdbx_description
1 polymer ?
#
loop_
_entity_poly.entity_id
_entity_poly.type
_entity_poly.pdbx_seq_one_letter_code
_entity_poly.pdbx_strand_id
1 'polypeptide(L)'
;MARKNAGTSCITAVKEWITSSEAQFQISHSVGLPFLMDVLPNIDYSYSLNIQKSGVTYINGSHDQYPWHEIYRSDNGGTWKTLYQFNPDAAGTNVNYLFPLYPNKKIAVSK
;
A
#
# COMPACT_ATOMS: atom_id res chain seq x y z
N MET A 1 27.60 12.77 5.54
CA MET A 1 26.41 12.08 6.09
C MET A 1 26.51 10.61 5.71
N ALA A 2 26.32 9.69 6.67
CA ALA A 2 26.26 8.26 6.38
C ALA A 2 24.96 7.93 5.64
N ARG A 3 25.01 7.09 4.61
CA ARG A 3 23.81 6.54 3.95
C ARG A 3 23.37 5.28 4.69
N LYS A 4 22.08 5.16 4.98
CA LYS A 4 21.46 3.97 5.55
C LYS A 4 20.12 3.76 4.86
N ASN A 5 19.85 2.53 4.48
CA ASN A 5 18.61 2.15 3.80
C ASN A 5 17.64 1.55 4.81
N ALA A 6 16.34 1.77 4.59
CA ALA A 6 15.32 1.08 5.35
C ALA A 6 15.33 -0.43 5.03
N GLY A 7 14.95 -1.26 6.00
CA GLY A 7 14.79 -2.68 5.78
C GLY A 7 13.58 -2.99 4.90
N THR A 8 13.60 -4.13 4.23
CA THR A 8 12.49 -4.59 3.36
C THR A 8 11.77 -5.82 3.90
N SER A 9 12.16 -6.33 5.08
CA SER A 9 11.61 -7.55 5.68
C SER A 9 10.09 -7.48 5.92
N CYS A 10 9.57 -6.26 6.11
CA CYS A 10 8.16 -5.99 6.37
C CYS A 10 7.43 -5.46 5.12
N ILE A 11 8.04 -5.61 3.93
CA ILE A 11 7.39 -5.35 2.63
C ILE A 11 7.10 -6.71 2.01
N THR A 12 5.82 -7.10 1.98
CA THR A 12 5.42 -8.43 1.53
C THR A 12 4.25 -8.38 0.57
N ALA A 13 4.25 -9.32 -0.37
CA ALA A 13 3.11 -9.67 -1.20
C ALA A 13 3.00 -11.20 -1.16
N VAL A 14 2.01 -11.69 -0.41
CA VAL A 14 1.80 -13.11 -0.14
C VAL A 14 0.62 -13.59 -0.97
N LYS A 15 0.83 -14.63 -1.76
CA LYS A 15 -0.25 -15.34 -2.43
C LYS A 15 -1.06 -16.11 -1.39
N GLU A 16 -2.35 -15.81 -1.28
CA GLU A 16 -3.30 -16.58 -0.48
C GLU A 16 -3.74 -17.83 -1.25
N TRP A 17 -4.32 -17.61 -2.44
CA TRP A 17 -4.79 -18.69 -3.31
C TRP A 17 -4.86 -18.25 -4.77
N ILE A 18 -4.88 -19.23 -5.66
CA ILE A 18 -5.08 -19.04 -7.10
C ILE A 18 -6.04 -20.13 -7.59
N THR A 19 -7.02 -19.73 -8.38
CA THR A 19 -7.96 -20.61 -9.08
C THR A 19 -7.84 -20.39 -10.58
N SER A 20 -8.65 -21.10 -11.38
CA SER A 20 -8.71 -20.93 -12.82
C SER A 20 -9.34 -19.59 -13.26
N SER A 21 -10.04 -18.89 -12.36
CA SER A 21 -10.76 -17.65 -12.63
C SER A 21 -10.24 -16.45 -11.86
N GLU A 22 -9.53 -16.64 -10.75
CA GLU A 22 -9.13 -15.55 -9.85
C GLU A 22 -7.84 -15.85 -9.09
N ALA A 23 -7.16 -14.81 -8.63
CA ALA A 23 -6.00 -14.89 -7.75
C ALA A 23 -6.11 -13.89 -6.60
N GLN A 24 -5.75 -14.32 -5.39
CA GLN A 24 -5.81 -13.52 -4.17
C GLN A 24 -4.43 -13.35 -3.55
N PHE A 25 -4.13 -12.12 -3.17
CA PHE A 25 -2.89 -11.75 -2.50
C PHE A 25 -3.19 -10.89 -1.26
N GLN A 26 -2.33 -11.00 -0.26
CA GLN A 26 -2.19 -10.03 0.82
C GLN A 26 -0.92 -9.23 0.61
N ILE A 27 -1.04 -7.91 0.64
CA ILE A 27 0.07 -6.98 0.55
C ILE A 27 0.21 -6.31 1.92
N SER A 28 1.43 -6.26 2.44
CA SER A 28 1.73 -5.57 3.69
C SER A 28 2.99 -4.74 3.54
N HIS A 29 3.00 -3.60 4.20
CA HIS A 29 4.16 -2.73 4.34
C HIS A 29 4.13 -2.12 5.74
N SER A 30 5.28 -2.19 6.41
CA SER A 30 5.53 -1.47 7.66
C SER A 30 7.01 -1.13 7.70
N VAL A 31 7.37 0.09 7.32
CA VAL A 31 8.77 0.49 7.16
C VAL A 31 9.02 1.85 7.80
N GLY A 32 9.98 1.89 8.71
CA GLY A 32 10.41 3.11 9.42
C GLY A 32 11.67 3.74 8.84
N LEU A 33 12.00 4.92 9.38
CA LEU A 33 13.21 5.64 9.00
C LEU A 33 14.48 4.93 9.54
N PRO A 34 15.53 4.76 8.72
CA PRO A 34 16.68 3.97 9.12
C PRO A 34 17.62 4.66 10.13
N PHE A 35 17.53 5.99 10.29
CA PHE A 35 18.45 6.78 11.12
C PHE A 35 17.94 7.08 12.53
N LEU A 36 16.63 6.97 12.75
CA LEU A 36 15.94 7.31 14.01
C LEU A 36 15.22 6.08 14.54
N MET A 37 15.99 5.00 14.76
CA MET A 37 15.49 3.66 15.09
C MET A 37 14.40 3.74 16.16
N ASP A 38 13.16 3.41 15.73
CA ASP A 38 11.94 3.29 16.54
C ASP A 38 11.43 4.58 17.21
N VAL A 39 12.00 5.75 16.90
CA VAL A 39 11.53 7.05 17.44
C VAL A 39 10.30 7.54 16.68
N LEU A 40 10.26 7.31 15.38
CA LEU A 40 9.18 7.73 14.51
C LEU A 40 8.38 6.50 14.06
N PRO A 41 7.04 6.63 13.94
CA PRO A 41 6.21 5.54 13.44
C PRO A 41 6.62 5.12 12.03
N ASN A 42 6.27 3.88 11.69
CA ASN A 42 6.45 3.34 10.35
C ASN A 42 5.47 4.01 9.37
N ILE A 43 5.72 3.83 8.08
CA ILE A 43 4.68 3.98 7.06
C ILE A 43 4.02 2.62 6.90
N ASP A 44 2.72 2.56 7.15
CA ASP A 44 1.93 1.35 7.22
C ASP A 44 0.86 1.31 6.13
N TYR A 45 0.77 0.17 5.43
CA TYR A 45 -0.37 -0.15 4.58
C TYR A 45 -0.58 -1.65 4.45
N SER A 46 -1.84 -2.06 4.34
CA SER A 46 -2.23 -3.46 4.19
C SER A 46 -3.43 -3.58 3.26
N TYR A 47 -3.33 -4.50 2.29
CA TYR A 47 -4.33 -4.69 1.25
C TYR A 47 -4.59 -6.16 0.94
N SER A 48 -5.88 -6.48 0.81
CA SER A 48 -6.38 -7.66 0.13
C SER A 48 -6.58 -7.34 -1.34
N LEU A 49 -5.85 -8.00 -2.22
CA LEU A 49 -5.90 -7.85 -3.68
C LEU A 49 -6.50 -9.10 -4.31
N ASN A 50 -7.66 -8.98 -4.95
CA ASN A 50 -8.26 -10.02 -5.78
C ASN A 50 -8.17 -9.60 -7.26
N ILE A 51 -7.66 -10.49 -8.09
CA ILE A 51 -7.53 -10.29 -9.54
C ILE A 51 -8.39 -11.35 -10.23
N GLN A 52 -9.38 -10.91 -11.00
CA GLN A 52 -10.21 -11.80 -11.82
C GLN A 52 -9.63 -11.97 -13.22
N LYS A 53 -9.86 -13.13 -13.83
CA LYS A 53 -9.51 -13.47 -15.22
C LYS A 53 -10.19 -12.56 -16.23
N SER A 54 -11.33 -11.97 -15.87
CA SER A 54 -12.02 -10.93 -16.65
C SER A 54 -11.20 -9.65 -16.79
N GLY A 55 -10.15 -9.47 -15.97
CA GLY A 55 -9.35 -8.26 -15.88
C GLY A 55 -9.73 -7.34 -14.73
N VAL A 56 -10.85 -7.60 -14.05
CA VAL A 56 -11.28 -6.80 -12.89
C VAL A 56 -10.33 -6.99 -11.71
N THR A 57 -10.00 -5.91 -11.03
CA THR A 57 -9.20 -5.85 -9.82
C THR A 57 -10.03 -5.34 -8.67
N TYR A 58 -10.03 -6.07 -7.55
CA TYR A 58 -10.57 -5.59 -6.29
C TYR A 58 -9.42 -5.37 -5.31
N ILE A 59 -9.41 -4.21 -4.66
CA ILE A 59 -8.48 -3.91 -3.57
C ILE A 59 -9.29 -3.41 -2.40
N ASN A 60 -9.12 -4.05 -1.25
CA ASN A 60 -9.68 -3.62 0.02
C ASN A 60 -8.60 -3.57 1.10
N GLY A 61 -8.56 -2.50 1.87
CA GLY A 61 -7.61 -2.38 2.96
C GLY A 61 -7.44 -0.94 3.43
N SER A 62 -6.25 -0.62 3.93
CA SER A 62 -5.99 0.73 4.44
C SER A 62 -4.51 1.10 4.43
N HIS A 63 -4.24 2.40 4.45
CA HIS A 63 -2.89 2.97 4.60
C HIS A 63 -2.89 4.18 5.52
N ASP A 64 -1.72 4.53 6.04
CA ASP A 64 -1.50 5.81 6.72
C ASP A 64 -1.85 6.97 5.80
N GLN A 65 -2.37 8.05 6.38
CA GLN A 65 -2.77 9.22 5.61
C GLN A 65 -1.60 10.15 5.26
N TYR A 66 -0.36 9.69 5.38
CA TYR A 66 0.83 10.39 4.91
C TYR A 66 1.92 9.34 4.63
N PRO A 67 2.80 9.53 3.63
CA PRO A 67 2.81 10.57 2.60
C PRO A 67 1.80 10.24 1.46
N TRP A 68 2.14 10.61 0.22
CA TRP A 68 1.43 10.16 -0.99
C TRP A 68 1.40 8.64 -1.08
N HIS A 69 0.27 8.10 -1.54
CA HIS A 69 0.10 6.66 -1.73
C HIS A 69 -0.59 6.36 -3.05
N GLU A 70 -0.07 5.40 -3.80
CA GLU A 70 -0.50 5.15 -5.17
C GLU A 70 -0.49 3.65 -5.46
N ILE A 71 -1.49 3.17 -6.20
CA ILE A 71 -1.60 1.78 -6.61
C ILE A 71 -1.93 1.73 -8.10
N TYR A 72 -1.06 1.06 -8.84
CA TYR A 72 -1.19 0.86 -10.29
C TYR A 72 -1.12 -0.61 -10.64
N ARG A 73 -1.69 -0.96 -11.78
CA ARG A 73 -1.60 -2.31 -12.36
C ARG A 73 -1.34 -2.23 -13.85
N SER A 74 -0.49 -3.12 -14.34
CA SER A 74 -0.34 -3.41 -15.77
C SER A 74 -0.58 -4.91 -15.97
N ASP A 75 -1.26 -5.24 -17.07
CA ASP A 75 -1.55 -6.61 -17.46
C ASP A 75 -0.61 -7.01 -18.59
N ASN A 76 0.19 -8.05 -18.39
CA ASN A 76 1.11 -8.61 -19.42
C ASN A 76 1.99 -7.56 -20.12
N GLY A 77 2.50 -6.59 -19.36
CA GLY A 77 3.35 -5.51 -19.90
C GLY A 77 2.61 -4.42 -20.69
N GLY A 78 1.27 -4.40 -20.63
CA GLY A 78 0.45 -3.37 -21.22
C GLY A 78 0.48 -2.02 -20.49
N THR A 79 -0.46 -1.14 -20.84
CA THR A 79 -0.58 0.20 -20.24
C THR A 79 -0.91 0.12 -18.76
N TRP A 80 -0.23 0.93 -17.95
CA TRP A 80 -0.52 1.08 -16.53
C TRP A 80 -1.88 1.75 -16.32
N LYS A 81 -2.71 1.11 -15.49
CA LYS A 81 -4.00 1.62 -15.02
C LYS A 81 -3.82 2.12 -13.59
N THR A 82 -4.35 3.30 -13.31
CA THR A 82 -4.44 3.82 -11.94
C THR A 82 -5.61 3.13 -11.23
N LEU A 83 -5.30 2.40 -10.16
CA LEU A 83 -6.33 1.77 -9.32
C LEU A 83 -6.73 2.70 -8.18
N TYR A 84 -5.75 3.37 -7.57
CA TYR A 84 -5.95 4.28 -6.46
C TYR A 84 -4.81 5.30 -6.36
N GLN A 85 -5.12 6.52 -5.94
CA GLN A 85 -4.15 7.54 -5.57
C GLN A 85 -4.69 8.31 -4.36
N PHE A 86 -3.78 8.65 -3.45
CA PHE A 86 -4.02 9.49 -2.29
C PHE A 86 -3.05 10.65 -2.29
N ASN A 87 -3.60 11.86 -2.25
CA ASN A 87 -2.84 13.10 -2.13
C ASN A 87 -3.04 13.68 -0.72
N PRO A 88 -2.00 13.65 0.15
CA PRO A 88 -2.11 14.19 1.51
C PRO A 88 -2.42 15.69 1.55
N ASP A 89 -1.89 16.48 0.60
CA ASP A 89 -2.14 17.92 0.56
C ASP A 89 -3.62 18.21 0.30
N ALA A 90 -4.23 17.49 -0.65
CA ALA A 90 -5.65 17.62 -0.95
C ALA A 90 -6.54 17.08 0.18
N ALA A 91 -6.05 16.10 0.94
CA ALA A 91 -6.72 15.55 2.11
C ALA A 91 -6.53 16.38 3.39
N GLY A 92 -5.65 17.38 3.37
CA GLY A 92 -5.30 18.18 4.56
C GLY A 92 -4.53 17.38 5.62
N THR A 93 -3.84 16.32 5.22
CA THR A 93 -3.09 15.44 6.11
C THR A 93 -1.60 15.79 6.09
N ASN A 94 -0.86 15.37 7.11
CA ASN A 94 0.54 15.72 7.29
C ASN A 94 1.27 14.59 8.05
N VAL A 95 2.55 14.78 8.36
CA VAL A 95 3.39 13.78 9.04
C VAL A 95 2.79 13.22 10.35
N ASN A 96 1.91 13.96 11.03
CA ASN A 96 1.25 13.47 12.24
C ASN A 96 0.33 12.27 11.95
N TYR A 97 -0.15 12.11 10.72
CA TYR A 97 -1.02 11.00 10.32
C TYR A 97 -0.28 9.66 10.14
N LEU A 98 1.02 9.60 10.46
CA LEU A 98 1.76 8.36 10.68
C LEU A 98 1.56 7.82 12.12
N PHE A 99 1.12 8.66 13.06
CA PHE A 99 1.03 8.26 14.46
C PHE A 99 -0.26 7.47 14.73
N PRO A 100 -0.23 6.45 15.60
CA PRO A 100 -1.37 5.54 15.85
C PRO A 100 -2.68 6.22 16.32
N LEU A 101 -2.61 7.47 16.78
CA LEU A 101 -3.78 8.24 17.17
C LEU A 101 -4.64 8.65 15.96
N TYR A 102 -4.05 8.75 14.78
CA TYR A 102 -4.74 9.14 13.57
C TYR A 102 -5.25 7.90 12.83
N PRO A 103 -6.50 7.93 12.33
CA PRO A 103 -7.07 6.78 11.66
C PRO A 103 -6.44 6.56 10.27
N ASN A 104 -6.33 5.31 9.86
CA ASN A 104 -5.91 4.97 8.51
C ASN A 104 -6.98 5.34 7.49
N LYS A 105 -6.55 5.65 6.27
CA LYS A 105 -7.42 5.79 5.10
C LYS A 105 -7.85 4.41 4.63
N LYS A 106 -9.14 4.10 4.72
CA LYS A 106 -9.72 2.88 4.14
C LYS A 106 -9.91 3.05 2.64
N ILE A 107 -9.64 1.98 1.90
CA ILE A 107 -9.90 1.90 0.46
C ILE A 107 -10.69 0.64 0.14
N ALA A 108 -11.62 0.77 -0.80
CA ALA A 108 -12.35 -0.32 -1.42
C ALA A 108 -12.58 0.06 -2.88
N VAL A 109 -11.75 -0.47 -3.79
CA VAL A 109 -11.80 -0.13 -5.21
C VAL A 109 -12.08 -1.37 -6.05
N SER A 110 -12.83 -1.17 -7.14
CA SER A 110 -13.08 -2.15 -8.21
C SER A 110 -12.80 -1.47 -9.54
N LYS A 111 -11.88 -2.01 -10.32
CA LYS A 111 -11.35 -1.40 -11.56
C LYS A 111 -11.04 -2.44 -12.62
#